data_AF-A0A5C5YI75-F1
#
_entry.id   AF-A0A5C5YI75-F1
#
_cell.length_a   1.000
_cell.length_b   1.000
_cell.length_c   1.000
_cell.angle_alpha   90.00
_cell.angle_beta   90.00
_cell.angle_gamma   90.00
#
_symmetry.space_group_name_H-M   'P 1'
#
loop_
_entity.id
_entity.type
_entity.pdbx_description
1 polymer ?
#
loop_
_entity_poly.entity_id
_entity_poly.type
_entity_poly.pdbx_seq_one_letter_code
_entity_poly.pdbx_strand_id
1 'polypeptide(L)'
;MSRLLSTLFAVVCLSLPSVYGQVVGSAVGAGANQNLIGFGFGPLPLGVEPYAANPFSLEFTADTDVFGVESRATAPANFLDDSSSGGGDSFGAIKAADNDPFFGVVDTNNNDNPNNDPLSAVWTFDTSLNSSGLYLSMSFAAMGDFEATGSGADTFLVEAAFDGGQFAPVFESFVDDELPDVDYTLEDGSVRALADPLFLAGVQLSNNFTTLTAPLSGVGSSLSIRFSAQTDGGSEVVLFRNLEIHASDPGTGGQSGDFSGDGVVDAGDYTLWRDNFGQLEGDLLGGNGDGGAIGDSDYELWAASYGIGAGSASGATAAPEPHSAVLLLVAGLAAVRRRA
;
A
#
# COMPACT_ATOMS: atom_id res chain seq x y z
N MET A 1 43.24 -57.75 -13.51
CA MET A 1 43.95 -56.44 -13.51
C MET A 1 43.15 -55.52 -14.43
N SER A 2 42.62 -54.35 -14.10
CA SER A 2 42.36 -53.61 -12.87
C SER A 2 41.14 -52.73 -13.20
N ARG A 3 40.38 -52.35 -12.17
CA ARG A 3 39.14 -51.56 -12.24
C ARG A 3 39.40 -50.17 -12.85
N LEU A 4 38.49 -49.69 -13.69
CA LEU A 4 38.40 -48.27 -14.07
C LEU A 4 37.23 -47.60 -13.33
N LEU A 5 37.55 -46.45 -12.76
CA LEU A 5 36.84 -45.68 -11.75
C LEU A 5 35.63 -44.91 -12.32
N SER A 6 34.64 -44.75 -11.43
CA SER A 6 33.64 -43.68 -11.34
C SER A 6 34.23 -42.27 -11.56
N THR A 7 33.50 -41.32 -12.16
CA THR A 7 33.18 -40.00 -11.57
C THR A 7 32.13 -39.26 -12.42
N LEU A 8 31.07 -38.81 -11.74
CA LEU A 8 30.18 -37.67 -12.01
C LEU A 8 30.71 -36.61 -13.00
N PHE A 9 29.85 -36.13 -13.90
CA PHE A 9 29.86 -34.72 -14.29
C PHE A 9 28.44 -34.18 -14.20
N ALA A 10 28.22 -33.40 -13.14
CA ALA A 10 27.01 -32.62 -12.93
C ALA A 10 26.87 -31.60 -14.07
N VAL A 11 25.64 -31.44 -14.57
CA VAL A 11 25.25 -30.27 -15.34
C VAL A 11 25.36 -29.09 -14.37
N VAL A 12 26.44 -28.33 -14.50
CA VAL A 12 26.58 -27.03 -13.86
C VAL A 12 25.60 -26.11 -14.57
N CYS A 13 24.43 -25.92 -13.96
CA CYS A 13 23.58 -24.78 -14.25
C CYS A 13 24.29 -23.55 -13.66
N LEU A 14 25.14 -22.91 -14.47
CA LEU A 14 25.65 -21.58 -14.20
C LEU A 14 24.49 -20.60 -14.43
N SER A 15 23.64 -20.42 -13.42
CA SER A 15 22.90 -19.16 -13.30
C SER A 15 23.92 -18.10 -12.88
N LEU A 16 24.38 -17.32 -13.86
CA LEU A 16 25.11 -16.09 -13.58
C LEU A 16 24.22 -15.20 -12.70
N PRO A 17 24.75 -14.57 -11.64
CA PRO A 17 23.99 -13.56 -10.92
C PRO A 17 23.81 -12.36 -11.85
N SER A 18 22.57 -11.95 -12.10
CA SER A 18 22.28 -10.65 -12.70
C SER A 18 22.74 -9.60 -11.70
N VAL A 19 23.83 -8.91 -12.02
CA VAL A 19 24.31 -7.76 -11.26
C VAL A 19 23.54 -6.55 -11.80
N TYR A 20 22.31 -6.38 -11.32
CA TYR A 20 21.58 -5.11 -11.41
C TYR A 20 21.44 -4.56 -9.99
N GLY A 21 21.77 -3.28 -9.82
CA GLY A 21 22.08 -2.66 -8.53
C GLY A 21 20.95 -2.75 -7.51
N GLN A 22 21.08 -3.69 -6.57
CA GLN A 22 20.25 -3.76 -5.37
C GLN A 22 21.03 -3.09 -4.22
N VAL A 23 20.63 -1.89 -3.80
CA VAL A 23 21.11 -1.27 -2.56
C VAL A 23 19.99 -1.31 -1.53
N VAL A 24 20.29 -1.86 -0.35
CA VAL A 24 19.36 -2.01 0.77
C VAL A 24 19.48 -0.77 1.66
N GLY A 25 18.44 0.08 1.71
CA GLY A 25 18.29 1.11 2.73
C GLY A 25 17.72 0.52 4.03
N SER A 26 18.28 0.87 5.19
CA SER A 26 17.78 0.45 6.51
C SER A 26 17.35 1.67 7.32
N ALA A 27 16.10 1.68 7.79
CA ALA A 27 15.59 2.67 8.73
C ALA A 27 15.64 2.12 10.16
N VAL A 28 16.37 2.78 11.07
CA VAL A 28 16.41 2.45 12.50
C VAL A 28 15.97 3.68 13.29
N GLY A 29 14.78 3.63 13.90
CA GLY A 29 14.29 4.63 14.86
C GLY A 29 13.96 3.97 16.19
N ALA A 30 14.67 4.35 17.25
CA ALA A 30 14.55 3.76 18.58
C ALA A 30 13.53 4.50 19.46
N GLY A 31 12.55 3.77 19.98
CA GLY A 31 11.95 4.00 21.30
C GLY A 31 10.55 4.64 21.34
N ALA A 32 9.65 3.97 22.08
CA ALA A 32 8.30 4.35 22.51
C ALA A 32 7.24 4.39 21.39
N ASN A 33 6.29 3.43 21.47
CA ASN A 33 5.12 3.19 20.59
C ASN A 33 5.19 3.84 19.21
N GLN A 34 5.98 3.21 18.37
CA GLN A 34 6.18 3.59 16.98
C GLN A 34 5.12 2.85 16.17
N ASN A 35 4.00 3.51 15.85
CA ASN A 35 3.20 3.11 14.69
C ASN A 35 4.19 3.00 13.53
N LEU A 36 4.41 1.79 13.01
CA LEU A 36 5.62 1.39 12.26
C LEU A 36 6.15 2.53 11.38
N ILE A 37 7.35 3.03 11.69
CA ILE A 37 7.88 4.29 11.19
C ILE A 37 7.75 4.34 9.66
N GLY A 38 6.89 5.22 9.16
CA GLY A 38 6.70 5.47 7.74
C GLY A 38 7.97 6.06 7.09
N PHE A 39 8.11 5.82 5.80
CA PHE A 39 9.04 6.52 4.93
C PHE A 39 8.23 7.55 4.15
N GLY A 40 8.33 8.81 4.54
CA GLY A 40 7.68 9.92 3.84
C GLY A 40 8.71 10.71 3.05
N PHE A 41 8.37 11.02 1.81
CA PHE A 41 8.95 12.16 1.13
C PHE A 41 7.99 13.34 1.37
N GLY A 42 8.29 14.22 2.34
CA GLY A 42 7.39 15.33 2.74
C GLY A 42 7.32 15.58 4.26
N PRO A 43 6.38 16.41 4.75
CA PRO A 43 6.26 16.74 6.17
C PRO A 43 5.79 15.53 6.98
N LEU A 44 6.73 14.96 7.72
CA LEU A 44 6.52 13.79 8.56
C LEU A 44 5.92 14.16 9.93
N PRO A 45 5.20 13.24 10.59
CA PRO A 45 4.94 13.32 12.02
C PRO A 45 6.24 13.49 12.82
N LEU A 46 6.19 14.21 13.94
CA LEU A 46 7.35 14.50 14.79
C LEU A 46 8.12 13.22 15.15
N GLY A 47 9.39 13.12 14.70
CA GLY A 47 10.31 12.05 15.08
C GLY A 47 10.77 11.12 13.95
N VAL A 48 10.23 11.27 12.74
CA VAL A 48 10.70 10.54 11.55
C VAL A 48 11.63 11.43 10.73
N GLU A 49 12.84 10.95 10.46
CA GLU A 49 13.78 11.65 9.56
C GLU A 49 13.46 11.28 8.10
N PRO A 50 13.31 12.25 7.18
CA PRO A 50 13.12 11.95 5.76
C PRO A 50 14.37 11.25 5.23
N TYR A 51 14.19 10.05 4.68
CA TYR A 51 15.30 9.34 4.06
C TYR A 51 15.53 9.91 2.65
N ALA A 52 16.50 10.81 2.55
CA ALA A 52 16.88 11.48 1.30
C ALA A 52 17.80 10.65 0.38
N ALA A 53 18.17 9.42 0.77
CA ALA A 53 19.08 8.61 -0.04
C ALA A 53 18.28 7.76 -1.05
N ASN A 54 18.65 7.88 -2.33
CA ASN A 54 18.08 7.06 -3.39
C ASN A 54 18.55 5.60 -3.22
N PRO A 55 17.65 4.61 -3.04
CA PRO A 55 18.02 3.19 -3.01
C PRO A 55 18.49 2.67 -4.38
N PHE A 56 18.32 3.46 -5.43
CA PHE A 56 18.83 3.20 -6.77
C PHE A 56 20.02 4.12 -7.08
N SER A 57 21.00 3.61 -7.82
CA SER A 57 22.28 4.31 -8.06
C SER A 57 22.76 4.30 -9.51
N LEU A 58 21.89 3.98 -10.47
CA LEU A 58 22.23 4.22 -11.87
C LEU A 58 22.10 5.72 -12.13
N GLU A 59 23.13 6.30 -12.74
CA GLU A 59 23.06 7.67 -13.26
C GLU A 59 22.64 7.58 -14.73
N PHE A 60 21.57 8.25 -15.09
CA PHE A 60 21.18 8.42 -16.49
C PHE A 60 22.05 9.46 -17.17
N THR A 61 22.31 9.26 -18.46
CA THR A 61 23.08 10.19 -19.27
C THR A 61 22.25 11.43 -19.63
N ALA A 62 20.94 11.28 -19.81
CA ALA A 62 20.02 12.39 -20.02
C ALA A 62 19.43 12.88 -18.69
N ASP A 63 19.32 14.21 -18.55
CA ASP A 63 18.75 14.86 -17.37
C ASP A 63 17.21 14.83 -17.34
N THR A 64 16.60 14.27 -18.39
CA THR A 64 15.16 14.02 -18.50
C THR A 64 14.73 12.67 -17.94
N ASP A 65 15.67 11.77 -17.69
CA ASP A 65 15.40 10.37 -17.38
C ASP A 65 15.56 10.17 -15.87
N VAL A 66 14.58 9.55 -15.22
CA VAL A 66 14.54 9.47 -13.77
C VAL A 66 14.05 8.10 -13.32
N PHE A 67 14.74 7.55 -12.33
CA PHE A 67 14.25 6.48 -11.46
C PHE A 67 14.85 6.74 -10.07
N GLY A 68 14.18 7.57 -9.28
CA GLY A 68 14.81 8.09 -8.08
C GLY A 68 14.03 9.14 -7.33
N VAL A 69 14.61 9.54 -6.19
CA VAL A 69 14.05 10.60 -5.33
C VAL A 69 14.38 11.96 -5.92
N GLU A 70 13.33 12.70 -6.24
CA GLU A 70 13.37 14.04 -6.80
C GLU A 70 12.66 15.06 -5.91
N SER A 71 12.83 16.32 -6.27
CA SER A 71 12.11 17.47 -5.73
C SER A 71 11.85 18.45 -6.88
N ARG A 72 11.00 19.46 -6.68
CA ARG A 72 10.86 20.54 -7.68
C ARG A 72 12.17 21.19 -8.11
N ALA A 73 13.18 21.20 -7.24
CA ALA A 73 14.47 21.82 -7.54
C ALA A 73 15.39 20.95 -8.41
N THR A 74 15.13 19.64 -8.48
CA THR A 74 16.01 18.64 -9.12
C THR A 74 15.32 17.89 -10.26
N ALA A 75 13.99 17.78 -10.22
CA ALA A 75 13.21 17.05 -11.21
C ALA A 75 13.26 17.72 -12.59
N PRO A 76 13.27 16.93 -13.68
CA PRO A 76 13.02 17.45 -15.01
C PRO A 76 11.61 18.03 -15.16
N ALA A 77 11.45 18.91 -16.15
CA ALA A 77 10.25 19.73 -16.32
C ALA A 77 8.97 18.93 -16.57
N ASN A 78 9.07 17.71 -17.09
CA ASN A 78 7.92 16.81 -17.31
C ASN A 78 7.24 16.35 -16.01
N PHE A 79 7.88 16.44 -14.85
CA PHE A 79 7.21 16.19 -13.57
C PHE A 79 6.44 17.40 -13.04
N LEU A 80 6.82 18.61 -13.45
CA LEU A 80 6.36 19.87 -12.89
C LEU A 80 5.11 20.34 -13.63
N ASP A 81 4.06 20.68 -12.90
CA ASP A 81 2.91 21.42 -13.41
C ASP A 81 3.14 22.90 -13.09
N ASP A 82 3.70 23.61 -14.08
CA ASP A 82 3.96 25.05 -14.07
C ASP A 82 2.96 25.82 -14.95
N SER A 83 1.80 25.21 -15.26
CA SER A 83 0.70 25.78 -16.05
C SER A 83 0.21 27.13 -15.51
N SER A 84 0.22 27.28 -14.18
CA SER A 84 -0.18 28.51 -13.47
C SER A 84 0.93 29.58 -13.41
N SER A 85 2.15 29.25 -13.85
CA SER A 85 3.35 30.08 -13.76
C SER A 85 3.62 30.91 -15.04
N GLY A 86 4.55 31.87 -14.95
CA GLY A 86 4.96 32.70 -16.09
C GLY A 86 5.79 31.93 -17.12
N GLY A 87 5.12 31.14 -17.97
CA GLY A 87 5.77 30.22 -18.92
C GLY A 87 4.92 29.02 -19.29
N GLY A 88 3.84 28.75 -18.54
CA GLY A 88 2.75 27.79 -18.78
C GLY A 88 3.10 26.54 -19.57
N ASP A 89 3.32 25.42 -18.90
CA ASP A 89 3.37 24.10 -19.53
C ASP A 89 1.98 23.49 -19.68
N SER A 90 1.93 22.26 -20.20
CA SER A 90 0.71 21.50 -20.44
C SER A 90 0.82 20.05 -19.96
N PHE A 91 1.67 19.80 -18.97
CA PHE A 91 2.01 18.46 -18.51
C PHE A 91 2.63 18.54 -17.12
N GLY A 92 2.49 17.48 -16.33
CA GLY A 92 3.10 17.38 -15.00
C GLY A 92 2.08 17.15 -13.88
N ALA A 93 2.58 16.79 -12.71
CA ALA A 93 1.78 16.48 -11.53
C ALA A 93 2.18 17.29 -10.29
N ILE A 94 3.42 17.77 -10.24
CA ILE A 94 3.92 18.54 -9.10
C ILE A 94 3.56 20.00 -9.29
N LYS A 95 2.60 20.49 -8.51
CA LYS A 95 2.10 21.89 -8.56
C LYS A 95 3.16 22.89 -8.11
N ALA A 96 3.04 24.16 -8.50
CA ALA A 96 4.03 25.20 -8.17
C ALA A 96 4.28 25.35 -6.66
N ALA A 97 3.28 25.09 -5.83
CA ALA A 97 3.39 25.17 -4.37
C ALA A 97 3.88 23.87 -3.69
N ASP A 98 3.89 22.73 -4.39
CA ASP A 98 4.27 21.43 -3.82
C ASP A 98 5.79 21.28 -3.81
N ASN A 99 6.43 21.52 -2.67
CA ASN A 99 7.89 21.44 -2.52
C ASN A 99 8.35 20.12 -1.89
N ASP A 100 7.44 19.16 -1.70
CA ASP A 100 7.77 17.91 -1.06
C ASP A 100 8.55 17.02 -2.04
N PRO A 101 9.52 16.24 -1.54
CA PRO A 101 10.18 15.27 -2.39
C PRO A 101 9.20 14.18 -2.84
N PHE A 102 9.56 13.47 -3.89
CA PHE A 102 8.81 12.34 -4.42
C PHE A 102 9.78 11.37 -5.10
N PHE A 103 9.37 10.13 -5.31
CA PHE A 103 10.09 9.23 -6.21
C PHE A 103 9.50 9.37 -7.61
N GLY A 104 10.31 9.78 -8.59
CA GLY A 104 9.92 9.93 -9.98
C GLY A 104 10.39 8.75 -10.84
N VAL A 105 9.61 8.45 -11.86
CA VAL A 105 9.93 7.50 -12.93
C VAL A 105 9.59 8.12 -14.28
N VAL A 106 10.56 8.14 -15.20
CA VAL A 106 10.39 8.50 -16.61
C VAL A 106 11.57 7.98 -17.44
N ASP A 107 11.30 7.55 -18.67
CA ASP A 107 12.29 7.06 -19.65
C ASP A 107 13.34 6.08 -19.09
N THR A 108 12.88 5.02 -18.41
CA THR A 108 13.78 4.01 -17.83
C THR A 108 14.26 2.97 -18.86
N ASN A 109 13.65 2.97 -20.03
CA ASN A 109 13.91 2.10 -21.15
C ASN A 109 14.70 2.84 -22.24
N ASN A 110 16.01 2.95 -22.00
CA ASN A 110 16.91 3.74 -22.83
C ASN A 110 18.27 3.04 -22.98
N ASN A 111 19.24 3.75 -23.58
CA ASN A 111 20.58 3.18 -23.79
C ASN A 111 21.40 3.01 -22.49
N ASP A 112 20.98 3.64 -21.38
CA ASP A 112 21.59 3.48 -20.06
C ASP A 112 21.07 2.21 -19.35
N ASN A 113 19.91 1.69 -19.78
CA ASN A 113 19.33 0.40 -19.39
C ASN A 113 19.21 -0.57 -20.59
N PRO A 114 20.33 -1.08 -21.12
CA PRO A 114 20.38 -1.74 -22.44
C PRO A 114 19.69 -3.11 -22.53
N ASN A 115 19.28 -3.68 -21.38
CA ASN A 115 18.55 -4.94 -21.37
C ASN A 115 17.03 -4.73 -21.37
N ASN A 116 16.58 -3.49 -21.18
CA ASN A 116 15.17 -3.15 -20.97
C ASN A 116 14.57 -4.03 -19.86
N ASP A 117 15.33 -4.30 -18.81
CA ASP A 117 14.80 -4.94 -17.61
C ASP A 117 14.16 -3.85 -16.75
N PRO A 118 13.03 -4.11 -16.06
CA PRO A 118 12.50 -3.15 -15.10
C PRO A 118 13.54 -2.76 -14.05
N LEU A 119 13.65 -1.47 -13.77
CA LEU A 119 14.51 -0.95 -12.71
C LEU A 119 13.82 -1.17 -11.37
N SER A 120 14.58 -1.47 -10.31
CA SER A 120 14.02 -1.73 -8.98
C SER A 120 14.69 -0.91 -7.89
N ALA A 121 13.87 -0.43 -6.95
CA ALA A 121 14.27 0.16 -5.68
C ALA A 121 13.75 -0.69 -4.53
N VAL A 122 14.55 -0.88 -3.46
CA VAL A 122 14.18 -1.70 -2.31
C VAL A 122 14.37 -0.93 -0.99
N TRP A 123 13.33 -0.91 -0.17
CA TRP A 123 13.34 -0.35 1.19
C TRP A 123 13.15 -1.47 2.21
N THR A 124 13.91 -1.45 3.30
CA THR A 124 13.79 -2.44 4.38
C THR A 124 13.43 -1.80 5.71
N PHE A 125 12.42 -2.38 6.37
CA PHE A 125 11.83 -1.96 7.64
C PHE A 125 12.07 -3.02 8.71
N ASP A 126 12.36 -2.57 9.94
CA ASP A 126 12.36 -3.45 11.12
C ASP A 126 10.93 -3.63 11.60
N THR A 127 10.45 -4.88 11.56
CA THR A 127 9.10 -5.26 11.98
C THR A 127 9.11 -6.16 13.21
N SER A 128 10.22 -6.19 13.94
CA SER A 128 10.40 -7.05 15.13
C SER A 128 9.38 -6.81 16.25
N LEU A 129 8.82 -5.60 16.33
CA LEU A 129 7.77 -5.23 17.30
C LEU A 129 6.35 -5.52 16.81
N ASN A 130 6.12 -5.53 15.49
CA ASN A 130 4.83 -5.81 14.86
C ASN A 130 5.07 -6.74 13.66
N SER A 131 5.08 -8.05 13.92
CA SER A 131 5.60 -9.01 12.96
C SER A 131 4.59 -9.56 11.97
N SER A 132 3.32 -9.11 12.00
CA SER A 132 2.24 -9.60 11.14
C SER A 132 1.08 -8.60 11.08
N GLY A 133 0.14 -8.78 10.16
CA GLY A 133 -1.07 -7.93 10.07
C GLY A 133 -0.77 -6.51 9.60
N LEU A 134 0.35 -6.33 8.89
CA LEU A 134 0.81 -5.02 8.44
C LEU A 134 0.08 -4.57 7.18
N TYR A 135 0.05 -3.27 6.95
CA TYR A 135 -0.47 -2.64 5.74
C TYR A 135 0.60 -1.76 5.11
N LEU A 136 0.66 -1.72 3.77
CA LEU A 136 1.45 -0.77 3.01
C LEU A 136 0.54 0.33 2.50
N SER A 137 0.89 1.58 2.76
CA SER A 137 0.28 2.77 2.17
C SER A 137 1.28 3.50 1.30
N MET A 138 0.86 3.95 0.11
CA MET A 138 1.68 4.71 -0.83
C MET A 138 0.79 5.67 -1.61
N SER A 139 1.24 6.91 -1.81
CA SER A 139 0.50 7.91 -2.59
C SER A 139 1.07 8.03 -3.99
N PHE A 140 0.27 7.74 -5.02
CA PHE A 140 0.70 7.73 -6.42
C PHE A 140 0.04 8.85 -7.23
N ALA A 141 0.78 9.42 -8.16
CA ALA A 141 0.28 10.28 -9.23
C ALA A 141 0.92 9.84 -10.55
N ALA A 142 0.21 10.07 -11.65
CA ALA A 142 0.70 9.74 -12.98
C ALA A 142 0.11 10.69 -14.02
N MET A 143 0.81 10.90 -15.13
CA MET A 143 0.29 11.59 -16.32
C MET A 143 1.04 11.05 -17.52
N GLY A 144 0.34 10.70 -18.61
CA GLY A 144 0.97 10.10 -19.78
C GLY A 144 -0.05 9.40 -20.69
N ASP A 145 0.40 8.99 -21.87
CA ASP A 145 -0.28 8.10 -22.81
C ASP A 145 0.41 6.73 -22.81
N PHE A 146 0.15 5.95 -21.75
CA PHE A 146 0.94 4.77 -21.41
C PHE A 146 0.79 3.59 -22.39
N GLU A 147 1.81 2.76 -22.53
CA GLU A 147 1.77 1.60 -23.43
C GLU A 147 1.41 0.30 -22.70
N ALA A 148 0.33 -0.37 -23.14
CA ALA A 148 -0.08 -1.65 -22.55
C ALA A 148 0.79 -2.86 -22.96
N THR A 149 1.45 -2.82 -24.12
CA THR A 149 2.15 -3.99 -24.67
C THR A 149 3.38 -3.64 -25.49
N GLY A 150 4.25 -4.63 -25.71
CA GLY A 150 5.44 -4.51 -26.55
C GLY A 150 6.69 -4.17 -25.76
N SER A 151 7.74 -3.74 -26.47
CA SER A 151 9.03 -3.40 -25.86
C SER A 151 9.04 -2.03 -25.18
N GLY A 152 7.97 -1.25 -25.33
CA GLY A 152 7.72 0.01 -24.63
C GLY A 152 6.64 -0.13 -23.56
N ALA A 153 6.21 -1.35 -23.20
CA ALA A 153 5.12 -1.48 -22.24
C ALA A 153 5.47 -0.84 -20.89
N ASP A 154 4.63 0.08 -20.43
CA ASP A 154 4.75 0.71 -19.13
C ASP A 154 4.28 -0.23 -18.04
N THR A 155 5.18 -0.57 -17.13
CA THR A 155 4.87 -1.49 -16.04
C THR A 155 5.37 -0.97 -14.71
N PHE A 156 4.55 -1.09 -13.68
CA PHE A 156 4.86 -0.71 -12.31
C PHE A 156 4.39 -1.83 -11.38
N LEU A 157 5.28 -2.24 -10.49
CA LEU A 157 5.04 -3.35 -9.58
C LEU A 157 5.58 -3.02 -8.20
N VAL A 158 4.71 -3.04 -7.21
CA VAL A 158 5.08 -2.99 -5.79
C VAL A 158 4.94 -4.38 -5.21
N GLU A 159 6.00 -4.87 -4.57
CA GLU A 159 6.04 -6.18 -3.93
C GLU A 159 6.57 -6.07 -2.49
N ALA A 160 6.23 -7.07 -1.67
CA ALA A 160 6.71 -7.20 -0.30
C ALA A 160 7.32 -8.57 -0.03
N ALA A 161 8.35 -8.63 0.81
CA ALA A 161 8.95 -9.86 1.32
C ALA A 161 9.31 -9.75 2.80
N PHE A 162 8.98 -10.76 3.59
CA PHE A 162 9.41 -10.86 4.99
C PHE A 162 10.68 -11.71 5.12
N ASP A 163 11.61 -11.28 5.99
CA ASP A 163 12.84 -11.99 6.38
C ASP A 163 13.68 -12.51 5.20
N GLY A 164 13.74 -11.75 4.10
CA GLY A 164 14.47 -12.14 2.88
C GLY A 164 13.81 -13.27 2.08
N GLY A 165 12.53 -13.51 2.31
CA GLY A 165 11.69 -14.45 1.57
C GLY A 165 11.45 -14.05 0.11
N GLN A 166 10.51 -14.74 -0.54
CA GLN A 166 10.10 -14.39 -1.90
C GLN A 166 9.23 -13.13 -1.88
N PHE A 167 9.47 -12.23 -2.83
CA PHE A 167 8.62 -11.08 -3.09
C PHE A 167 7.26 -11.54 -3.60
N ALA A 168 6.19 -11.00 -3.00
CA ALA A 168 4.81 -11.18 -3.41
C ALA A 168 4.22 -9.82 -3.84
N PRO A 169 3.39 -9.79 -4.90
CA PRO A 169 2.79 -8.55 -5.38
C PRO A 169 1.85 -7.94 -4.33
N VAL A 170 1.90 -6.60 -4.23
CA VAL A 170 1.05 -5.76 -3.37
C VAL A 170 0.21 -4.83 -4.24
N PHE A 171 0.86 -4.09 -5.15
CA PHE A 171 0.18 -3.26 -6.14
C PHE A 171 0.75 -3.59 -7.53
N GLU A 172 -0.15 -3.88 -8.48
CA GLU A 172 0.21 -4.18 -9.87
C GLU A 172 -0.45 -3.15 -10.78
N SER A 173 0.32 -2.63 -11.73
CA SER A 173 -0.20 -1.73 -12.75
C SER A 173 -0.97 -2.47 -13.83
N PHE A 174 -1.88 -1.76 -14.46
CA PHE A 174 -2.57 -2.18 -15.67
C PHE A 174 -2.82 -0.95 -16.53
N VAL A 175 -2.48 -1.03 -17.81
CA VAL A 175 -2.83 0.01 -18.80
C VAL A 175 -4.00 -0.52 -19.62
N ASP A 176 -5.03 0.29 -19.78
CA ASP A 176 -6.24 -0.08 -20.52
C ASP A 176 -6.34 0.68 -21.84
N ASP A 177 -5.86 0.06 -22.93
CA ASP A 177 -5.88 0.62 -24.29
C ASP A 177 -7.24 0.48 -24.99
N GLU A 178 -8.25 -0.05 -24.28
CA GLU A 178 -9.63 -0.15 -24.76
C GLU A 178 -10.52 0.99 -24.21
N LEU A 179 -10.04 1.74 -23.20
CA LEU A 179 -10.78 2.85 -22.60
C LEU A 179 -10.58 4.16 -23.37
N PRO A 180 -11.55 5.10 -23.29
CA PRO A 180 -11.37 6.45 -23.81
C PRO A 180 -10.24 7.20 -23.12
N ASP A 181 -9.76 8.25 -23.80
CA ASP A 181 -8.80 9.21 -23.24
C ASP A 181 -9.23 9.71 -21.86
N VAL A 182 -8.25 9.90 -20.97
CA VAL A 182 -8.43 10.41 -19.62
C VAL A 182 -8.05 11.88 -19.54
N ASP A 183 -8.93 12.64 -18.88
CA ASP A 183 -8.75 14.05 -18.61
C ASP A 183 -7.81 14.26 -17.39
N TYR A 184 -6.68 14.90 -17.64
CA TYR A 184 -5.77 15.41 -16.62
C TYR A 184 -5.99 16.91 -16.44
N THR A 185 -6.22 17.37 -15.21
CA THR A 185 -6.49 18.79 -14.92
C THR A 185 -5.25 19.44 -14.30
N LEU A 186 -4.69 20.43 -14.98
CA LEU A 186 -3.51 21.18 -14.54
C LEU A 186 -3.86 22.28 -13.54
N GLU A 187 -2.86 22.88 -12.91
CA GLU A 187 -3.00 23.88 -11.84
C GLU A 187 -3.76 25.14 -12.29
N ASP A 188 -3.63 25.56 -13.56
CA ASP A 188 -4.40 26.67 -14.13
C ASP A 188 -5.86 26.32 -14.49
N GLY A 189 -6.25 25.05 -14.33
CA GLY A 189 -7.57 24.51 -14.65
C GLY A 189 -7.74 24.08 -16.11
N SER A 190 -6.69 24.17 -16.93
CA SER A 190 -6.67 23.56 -18.26
C SER A 190 -6.72 22.04 -18.17
N VAL A 191 -7.30 21.42 -19.18
CA VAL A 191 -7.49 19.96 -19.25
C VAL A 191 -6.74 19.42 -20.44
N ARG A 192 -6.00 18.33 -20.24
CA ARG A 192 -5.35 17.55 -21.29
C ARG A 192 -5.88 16.13 -21.27
N ALA A 193 -6.45 15.71 -22.40
CA ALA A 193 -6.85 14.33 -22.62
C ALA A 193 -5.66 13.54 -23.19
N LEU A 194 -5.34 12.39 -22.59
CA LEU A 194 -4.31 11.45 -23.05
C LEU A 194 -4.90 10.04 -23.15
N ALA A 195 -4.42 9.27 -24.11
CA ALA A 195 -4.88 7.90 -24.33
C ALA A 195 -4.38 6.96 -23.21
N ASP A 196 -4.86 5.72 -23.24
CA ASP A 196 -4.27 4.58 -22.55
C ASP A 196 -4.05 4.81 -21.04
N PRO A 197 -5.14 4.94 -20.26
CA PRO A 197 -5.06 5.22 -18.84
C PRO A 197 -4.33 4.14 -18.02
N LEU A 198 -3.46 4.62 -17.13
CA LEU A 198 -2.79 3.79 -16.14
C LEU A 198 -3.65 3.58 -14.89
N PHE A 199 -3.82 2.31 -14.53
CA PHE A 199 -4.41 1.86 -13.28
C PHE A 199 -3.34 1.24 -12.39
N LEU A 200 -3.52 1.39 -11.08
CA LEU A 200 -2.74 0.70 -10.07
C LEU A 200 -3.69 0.16 -9.01
N ALA A 201 -3.64 -1.16 -8.77
CA ALA A 201 -4.58 -1.84 -7.86
C ALA A 201 -6.06 -1.58 -8.18
N GLY A 202 -6.41 -1.43 -9.46
CA GLY A 202 -7.77 -1.15 -9.93
C GLY A 202 -8.22 0.32 -9.80
N VAL A 203 -7.35 1.22 -9.32
CA VAL A 203 -7.61 2.66 -9.26
C VAL A 203 -6.95 3.34 -10.46
N GLN A 204 -7.73 4.09 -11.25
CA GLN A 204 -7.20 4.92 -12.33
C GLN A 204 -6.38 6.06 -11.72
N LEU A 205 -5.11 6.17 -12.11
CA LEU A 205 -4.25 7.25 -11.64
C LEU A 205 -4.53 8.55 -12.40
N SER A 206 -4.24 9.67 -11.74
CA SER A 206 -4.34 11.01 -12.31
C SER A 206 -3.11 11.83 -11.92
N ASN A 207 -3.00 13.07 -12.40
CA ASN A 207 -1.95 14.00 -12.01
C ASN A 207 -2.16 14.58 -10.59
N ASN A 208 -3.04 13.98 -9.79
CA ASN A 208 -3.17 14.24 -8.36
C ASN A 208 -2.83 12.99 -7.56
N PHE A 209 -2.03 13.17 -6.50
CA PHE A 209 -1.66 12.09 -5.60
C PHE A 209 -2.89 11.43 -4.97
N THR A 210 -2.99 10.11 -5.16
CA THR A 210 -4.00 9.24 -4.56
C THR A 210 -3.32 8.20 -3.70
N THR A 211 -3.73 8.11 -2.45
CA THR A 211 -3.20 7.11 -1.51
C THR A 211 -3.86 5.76 -1.75
N LEU A 212 -3.03 4.75 -1.99
CA LEU A 212 -3.42 3.34 -2.08
C LEU A 212 -2.92 2.61 -0.84
N THR A 213 -3.76 1.73 -0.31
CA THR A 213 -3.45 0.95 0.89
C THR A 213 -3.80 -0.51 0.63
N ALA A 214 -2.89 -1.43 1.00
CA ALA A 214 -3.13 -2.87 0.91
C ALA A 214 -2.56 -3.62 2.12
N PRO A 215 -3.21 -4.71 2.56
CA PRO A 215 -2.67 -5.60 3.57
C PRO A 215 -1.44 -6.35 3.03
N LEU A 216 -0.44 -6.54 3.89
CA LEU A 216 0.75 -7.32 3.63
C LEU A 216 0.57 -8.74 4.15
N SER A 217 0.64 -9.71 3.24
CA SER A 217 0.58 -11.13 3.59
C SER A 217 1.94 -11.63 4.05
N GLY A 218 2.04 -12.06 5.31
CA GLY A 218 3.25 -12.69 5.83
C GLY A 218 3.49 -12.37 7.29
N VAL A 219 4.57 -12.97 7.81
CA VAL A 219 5.08 -12.67 9.15
C VAL A 219 6.59 -12.57 9.11
N GLY A 220 7.18 -11.68 9.92
CA GLY A 220 8.63 -11.58 10.02
C GLY A 220 9.12 -10.41 10.87
N SER A 221 10.42 -10.39 11.07
CA SER A 221 11.15 -9.36 11.83
C SER A 221 11.79 -8.29 10.94
N SER A 222 11.86 -8.54 9.64
CA SER A 222 12.27 -7.60 8.62
C SER A 222 11.28 -7.64 7.46
N LEU A 223 10.86 -6.48 6.97
CA LEU A 223 10.00 -6.33 5.81
C LEU A 223 10.77 -5.58 4.72
N SER A 224 10.82 -6.13 3.51
CA SER A 224 11.35 -5.45 2.34
C SER A 224 10.22 -5.11 1.38
N ILE A 225 10.15 -3.85 0.96
CA ILE A 225 9.27 -3.37 -0.11
C ILE A 225 10.12 -3.13 -1.34
N ARG A 226 9.73 -3.70 -2.48
CA ARG A 226 10.36 -3.49 -3.78
C ARG A 226 9.39 -2.76 -4.68
N PHE A 227 9.82 -1.65 -5.25
CA PHE A 227 9.14 -1.01 -6.37
C PHE A 227 9.95 -1.26 -7.63
N SER A 228 9.32 -1.78 -8.66
CA SER A 228 9.91 -1.97 -9.98
C SER A 228 9.14 -1.18 -11.01
N ALA A 229 9.84 -0.53 -11.94
CA ALA A 229 9.21 0.19 -13.04
C ALA A 229 9.95 0.01 -14.36
N GLN A 230 9.19 0.08 -15.44
CA GLN A 230 9.66 0.22 -16.80
C GLN A 230 8.76 1.25 -17.48
N THR A 231 9.39 2.20 -18.15
CA THR A 231 8.77 3.28 -18.91
C THR A 231 9.66 3.59 -20.10
N ASP A 232 9.09 3.85 -21.27
CA ASP A 232 9.81 4.48 -22.37
C ASP A 232 9.29 5.89 -22.61
N GLY A 233 10.10 6.72 -23.25
CA GLY A 233 9.67 8.08 -23.59
C GLY A 233 9.67 9.05 -22.40
N GLY A 234 9.63 10.34 -22.75
CA GLY A 234 9.69 11.45 -21.80
C GLY A 234 8.33 12.06 -21.46
N SER A 235 7.24 11.52 -22.00
CA SER A 235 5.87 12.06 -21.86
C SER A 235 4.95 11.21 -20.98
N GLU A 236 5.48 10.15 -20.36
CA GLU A 236 4.87 9.40 -19.28
C GLU A 236 5.64 9.64 -17.98
N VAL A 237 4.96 10.16 -16.96
CA VAL A 237 5.53 10.29 -15.63
C VAL A 237 4.71 9.49 -14.63
N VAL A 238 5.40 8.74 -13.77
CA VAL A 238 4.82 8.15 -12.57
C VAL A 238 5.59 8.62 -11.36
N LEU A 239 4.84 9.03 -10.34
CA LEU A 239 5.36 9.59 -9.12
C LEU A 239 4.74 8.86 -7.95
N PHE A 240 5.52 8.64 -6.89
CA PHE A 240 4.94 8.28 -5.60
C PHE A 240 5.61 8.98 -4.43
N ARG A 241 4.88 9.07 -3.33
CA ARG A 241 5.37 9.49 -2.03
C ARG A 241 4.64 8.79 -0.89
N ASN A 242 5.04 9.09 0.35
CA ASN A 242 4.42 8.55 1.56
C ASN A 242 4.36 7.00 1.56
N LEU A 243 5.51 6.34 1.42
CA LEU A 243 5.62 4.88 1.58
C LEU A 243 5.59 4.56 3.09
N GLU A 244 4.43 4.18 3.58
CA GLU A 244 4.18 4.01 5.00
C GLU A 244 3.79 2.57 5.31
N ILE A 245 4.30 2.04 6.43
CA ILE A 245 3.87 0.72 6.93
C ILE A 245 3.02 0.95 8.17
N HIS A 246 1.86 0.31 8.24
CA HIS A 246 0.94 0.45 9.36
C HIS A 246 0.76 -0.90 10.05
N ALA A 247 0.56 -0.89 11.37
CA ALA A 247 0.24 -2.09 12.14
C ALA A 247 -1.25 -2.51 12.04
N SER A 248 -2.07 -1.67 11.40
CA SER A 248 -3.50 -1.86 11.14
C SER A 248 -3.92 -1.07 9.88
N ASP A 249 -5.14 -1.25 9.37
CA ASP A 249 -5.59 -0.58 8.14
C ASP A 249 -5.75 0.95 8.34
N PRO A 250 -4.90 1.80 7.72
CA PRO A 250 -5.02 3.25 7.85
C PRO A 250 -6.28 3.83 7.19
N GLY A 251 -6.90 3.13 6.24
CA GLY A 251 -8.16 3.52 5.59
C GLY A 251 -9.38 3.36 6.50
N THR A 252 -9.25 2.59 7.57
CA THR A 252 -10.21 2.52 8.68
C THR A 252 -9.85 3.46 9.84
N GLY A 253 -8.70 4.15 9.73
CA GLY A 253 -8.19 5.17 10.64
C GLY A 253 -8.47 4.87 12.10
N GLY A 254 -7.71 3.97 12.74
CA GLY A 254 -7.83 3.67 14.18
C GLY A 254 -9.29 3.71 14.63
N GLN A 255 -10.09 2.78 14.10
CA GLN A 255 -11.54 2.87 14.11
C GLN A 255 -12.01 3.16 15.53
N SER A 256 -12.46 4.40 15.79
CA SER A 256 -12.73 4.86 17.15
C SER A 256 -13.63 3.87 17.87
N GLY A 257 -13.16 3.26 18.96
CA GLY A 257 -13.89 2.23 19.70
C GLY A 257 -13.38 0.80 19.50
N ASP A 258 -12.51 0.55 18.53
CA ASP A 258 -11.77 -0.71 18.34
C ASP A 258 -10.59 -0.74 19.32
N PHE A 259 -10.88 -0.86 20.61
CA PHE A 259 -9.87 -0.82 21.66
C PHE A 259 -8.91 -2.01 21.63
N SER A 260 -9.28 -3.09 20.94
CA SER A 260 -8.46 -4.28 20.74
C SER A 260 -7.53 -4.16 19.53
N GLY A 261 -7.84 -3.28 18.58
CA GLY A 261 -7.11 -3.09 17.33
C GLY A 261 -7.26 -4.25 16.35
N ASP A 262 -8.32 -5.06 16.49
CA ASP A 262 -8.54 -6.26 15.66
C ASP A 262 -9.34 -5.96 14.38
N GLY A 263 -9.71 -4.69 14.17
CA GLY A 263 -10.43 -4.18 13.02
C GLY A 263 -11.95 -4.29 13.16
N VAL A 264 -12.49 -4.75 14.29
CA VAL A 264 -13.92 -4.87 14.54
C VAL A 264 -14.27 -4.23 15.87
N VAL A 265 -15.26 -3.33 15.90
CA VAL A 265 -15.76 -2.78 17.16
C VAL A 265 -16.84 -3.70 17.70
N ASP A 266 -16.52 -4.54 18.68
CA ASP A 266 -17.45 -5.50 19.26
C ASP A 266 -17.39 -5.60 20.80
N ALA A 267 -17.92 -6.68 21.36
CA ALA A 267 -17.99 -6.87 22.81
C ALA A 267 -16.60 -7.12 23.44
N GLY A 268 -15.60 -7.51 22.66
CA GLY A 268 -14.20 -7.63 23.05
C GLY A 268 -13.61 -6.29 23.47
N ASP A 269 -13.84 -5.24 22.69
CA ASP A 269 -13.36 -3.88 23.01
C ASP A 269 -13.97 -3.35 24.30
N TYR A 270 -15.26 -3.62 24.53
CA TYR A 270 -15.92 -3.26 25.77
C TYR A 270 -15.25 -3.89 27.00
N THR A 271 -14.74 -5.11 26.88
CA THR A 271 -14.03 -5.75 27.99
C THR A 271 -12.69 -5.09 28.26
N LEU A 272 -11.97 -4.67 27.21
CA LEU A 272 -10.73 -3.90 27.32
C LEU A 272 -10.94 -2.54 28.01
N TRP A 273 -11.96 -1.79 27.60
CA TRP A 273 -12.34 -0.54 28.28
C TRP A 273 -12.66 -0.78 29.76
N ARG A 274 -13.51 -1.77 30.03
CA ARG A 274 -14.01 -2.00 31.39
C ARG A 274 -12.91 -2.46 32.34
N ASP A 275 -11.98 -3.28 31.87
CA ASP A 275 -10.87 -3.79 32.69
C ASP A 275 -9.83 -2.71 33.00
N ASN A 276 -9.77 -1.66 32.17
CA ASN A 276 -8.83 -0.55 32.32
C ASN A 276 -9.48 0.77 32.78
N PHE A 277 -10.77 0.76 33.16
CA PHE A 277 -11.50 1.95 33.58
C PHE A 277 -10.81 2.72 34.72
N GLY A 278 -10.65 4.03 34.52
CA GLY A 278 -10.00 4.95 35.44
C GLY A 278 -8.47 4.97 35.36
N GLN A 279 -7.85 4.14 34.51
CA GLN A 279 -6.43 4.25 34.19
C GLN A 279 -6.19 5.35 33.16
N LEU A 280 -4.96 5.84 33.06
CA LEU A 280 -4.56 6.68 31.91
C LEU A 280 -4.49 5.77 30.69
N GLU A 281 -5.06 6.20 29.57
CA GLU A 281 -5.22 5.38 28.36
C GLU A 281 -3.88 4.80 27.90
N GLY A 282 -2.88 5.65 27.65
CA GLY A 282 -1.60 5.19 27.09
C GLY A 282 -1.86 4.33 25.85
N ASP A 283 -1.46 3.06 25.90
CA ASP A 283 -1.69 2.08 24.83
C ASP A 283 -2.75 1.02 25.18
N LEU A 284 -3.42 1.15 26.34
CA LEU A 284 -4.33 0.14 26.86
C LEU A 284 -5.59 -0.04 26.00
N LEU A 285 -5.93 0.97 25.19
CA LEU A 285 -7.04 0.95 24.22
C LEU A 285 -6.54 0.99 22.77
N GLY A 286 -5.30 0.56 22.51
CA GLY A 286 -4.75 0.51 21.14
C GLY A 286 -4.61 1.88 20.45
N GLY A 287 -4.69 2.99 21.20
CA GLY A 287 -4.71 4.34 20.66
C GLY A 287 -6.03 4.75 20.00
N ASN A 288 -7.10 3.97 20.23
CA ASN A 288 -8.40 4.15 19.60
C ASN A 288 -9.46 4.74 20.55
N GLY A 289 -9.05 5.24 21.72
CA GLY A 289 -9.85 6.02 22.68
C GLY A 289 -9.76 7.53 22.48
N ASP A 290 -10.16 8.30 23.49
CA ASP A 290 -10.25 9.77 23.42
C ASP A 290 -8.95 10.53 23.79
N GLY A 291 -7.88 9.80 24.11
CA GLY A 291 -6.56 10.35 24.47
C GLY A 291 -6.43 10.78 25.94
N GLY A 292 -7.38 10.38 26.80
CA GLY A 292 -7.51 10.81 28.18
C GLY A 292 -7.31 9.71 29.23
N ALA A 293 -8.08 9.81 30.31
CA ALA A 293 -8.21 8.72 31.27
C ALA A 293 -9.40 7.86 30.82
N ILE A 294 -9.21 6.54 30.78
CA ILE A 294 -10.19 5.58 30.30
C ILE A 294 -11.49 5.76 31.10
N GLY A 295 -12.53 6.23 30.44
CA GLY A 295 -13.70 6.78 31.12
C GLY A 295 -14.99 6.66 30.32
N ASP A 296 -16.00 7.39 30.76
CA ASP A 296 -17.33 7.35 30.14
C ASP A 296 -17.32 7.85 28.69
N SER A 297 -16.39 8.74 28.33
CA SER A 297 -16.20 9.24 26.97
C SER A 297 -15.72 8.16 26.00
N ASP A 298 -14.80 7.29 26.42
CA ASP A 298 -14.39 6.12 25.64
C ASP A 298 -15.54 5.12 25.47
N TYR A 299 -16.35 4.94 26.52
CA TYR A 299 -17.55 4.10 26.42
C TYR A 299 -18.56 4.63 25.41
N GLU A 300 -18.82 5.94 25.41
CA GLU A 300 -19.71 6.59 24.43
C GLU A 300 -19.17 6.42 23.01
N LEU A 301 -17.85 6.49 22.85
CA LEU A 301 -17.15 6.31 21.59
C LEU A 301 -17.24 4.85 21.08
N TRP A 302 -17.00 3.86 21.93
CA TRP A 302 -17.25 2.44 21.61
C TRP A 302 -18.71 2.18 21.24
N ALA A 303 -19.65 2.70 22.04
CA ALA A 303 -21.08 2.47 21.82
C ALA A 303 -21.57 3.08 20.51
N ALA A 304 -21.02 4.24 20.11
CA ALA A 304 -21.30 4.87 18.83
C ALA A 304 -20.76 4.07 17.62
N SER A 305 -19.69 3.31 17.83
CA SER A 305 -18.99 2.57 16.78
C SER A 305 -19.26 1.07 16.76
N TYR A 306 -20.06 0.54 17.69
CA TYR A 306 -20.34 -0.88 17.80
C TYR A 306 -20.90 -1.48 16.50
N GLY A 307 -20.23 -2.51 15.98
CA GLY A 307 -20.57 -3.21 14.75
C GLY A 307 -19.92 -2.66 13.49
N ILE A 308 -19.11 -1.59 13.57
CA ILE A 308 -18.24 -1.20 12.45
C ILE A 308 -17.12 -2.26 12.31
N GLY A 309 -16.72 -2.59 11.08
CA GLY A 309 -15.71 -3.63 10.80
C GLY A 309 -16.27 -5.06 10.77
N ALA A 310 -17.44 -5.30 11.37
CA ALA A 310 -18.20 -6.53 11.19
C ALA A 310 -18.79 -6.55 9.77
N GLY A 311 -18.01 -7.01 8.80
CA GLY A 311 -18.42 -7.12 7.40
C GLY A 311 -19.84 -7.63 7.28
N SER A 312 -20.65 -6.96 6.46
CA SER A 312 -22.09 -7.22 6.32
C SER A 312 -22.34 -8.73 6.21
N ALA A 313 -22.82 -9.33 7.31
CA ALA A 313 -23.31 -10.69 7.32
C ALA A 313 -24.64 -10.72 6.54
N SER A 314 -24.55 -10.63 5.21
CA SER A 314 -25.62 -10.99 4.31
C SER A 314 -25.80 -12.50 4.40
N GLY A 315 -26.66 -12.92 5.33
CA GLY A 315 -26.95 -14.32 5.56
C GLY A 315 -27.55 -14.58 6.92
N ALA A 316 -28.70 -13.98 7.21
CA ALA A 316 -29.60 -14.54 8.21
C ALA A 316 -29.97 -15.96 7.75
N THR A 317 -29.17 -16.95 8.15
CA THR A 317 -29.60 -18.35 8.07
C THR A 317 -30.82 -18.44 8.95
N ALA A 318 -31.96 -18.82 8.36
CA ALA A 318 -33.21 -18.97 9.10
C ALA A 318 -32.92 -19.82 10.33
N ALA A 319 -33.10 -19.22 11.51
CA ALA A 319 -33.01 -19.95 12.76
C ALA A 319 -33.90 -21.20 12.63
N PRO A 320 -33.43 -22.40 13.01
CA PRO A 320 -34.25 -23.60 12.93
C PRO A 320 -35.56 -23.33 13.65
N GLU A 321 -36.68 -23.34 12.93
CA GLU A 321 -37.97 -23.09 13.56
C GLU A 321 -38.13 -24.12 14.69
N PRO A 322 -38.34 -23.68 15.96
CA PRO A 322 -38.62 -24.61 17.02
C PRO A 322 -39.88 -25.36 16.61
N HIS A 323 -39.85 -26.69 16.74
CA HIS A 323 -40.82 -27.75 16.39
C HIS A 323 -42.31 -27.46 16.70
N SER A 324 -42.82 -26.30 16.31
CA SER A 324 -44.13 -25.75 16.64
C SER A 324 -45.22 -26.54 15.93
N ALA A 325 -44.90 -27.05 14.73
CA ALA A 325 -45.72 -28.02 14.02
C ALA A 325 -45.88 -29.34 14.80
N VAL A 326 -44.83 -29.81 15.50
CA VAL A 326 -44.88 -31.02 16.34
C VAL A 326 -45.71 -30.77 17.60
N LEU A 327 -45.57 -29.60 18.23
CA LEU A 327 -46.39 -29.21 19.39
C LEU A 327 -47.88 -29.09 19.03
N LEU A 328 -48.20 -28.55 17.85
CA LEU A 328 -49.59 -28.49 17.35
C LEU A 328 -50.16 -29.88 17.03
N LEU A 329 -49.36 -30.78 16.45
CA LEU A 329 -49.75 -32.16 16.18
C LEU A 329 -49.98 -32.97 17.47
N VAL A 330 -49.11 -32.83 18.47
CA VAL A 330 -49.25 -33.50 19.77
C VAL A 330 -50.45 -32.94 20.55
N ALA A 331 -50.66 -31.62 20.54
CA ALA A 331 -51.82 -31.00 21.16
C ALA A 331 -53.15 -31.39 20.48
N GLY A 332 -53.16 -31.48 19.14
CA GLY A 332 -54.32 -31.94 18.37
C GLY A 332 -54.68 -33.40 18.67
N LEU A 333 -53.69 -34.29 18.72
CA LEU A 333 -53.91 -35.71 19.03
C LEU A 333 -54.37 -35.93 20.48
N ALA A 334 -53.87 -35.14 21.43
CA ALA A 334 -54.33 -35.16 22.82
C ALA A 334 -55.78 -34.65 22.99
N ALA A 335 -56.20 -33.67 22.18
CA ALA A 335 -57.56 -33.14 22.19
C ALA A 335 -58.58 -34.13 21.60
N VAL A 336 -58.21 -34.89 20.56
CA VAL A 336 -59.07 -35.93 19.95
C VAL A 336 -59.29 -37.10 20.91
N ARG A 337 -58.28 -37.48 21.70
CA ARG A 337 -58.39 -38.58 22.68
C ARG A 337 -59.29 -38.29 23.89
N ARG A 338 -59.63 -37.03 24.17
CA ARG A 338 -60.53 -36.63 25.26
C ARG A 338 -62.02 -36.57 24.85
N ARG A 339 -62.35 -36.85 23.59
CA ARG A 339 -63.72 -36.82 23.06
C ARG A 339 -64.30 -38.20 22.66
N ALA A 340 -63.65 -39.29 23.06
CA ALA A 340 -64.16 -40.66 22.91
C ALA A 340 -64.56 -41.23 24.27
#